data_AF-A0A2G2GQQ5-F1
#
_entry.id   AF-A0A2G2GQQ5-F1
#
_cell.length_a   1.000
_cell.length_b   1.000
_cell.length_c   1.000
_cell.angle_alpha   90.00
_cell.angle_beta   90.00
_cell.angle_gamma   90.00
#
_symmetry.space_group_name_H-M   'P 1'
#
loop_
_entity.id
_entity.type
_entity.pdbx_description
1 polymer ?
#
loop_
_entity_poly.entity_id
_entity_poly.type
_entity_poly.pdbx_seq_one_letter_code
_entity_poly.pdbx_strand_id
1 'polypeptide(L)'
;MPAPKAKSSAGNSKGNVERMTLKLSPARQVALALLALLFLGLQVRLWFGEGSLRHVAALKKDVAVLKESNAKLAERNRLMAADVNDLKQGTEAIEEIARKDLGMVRNGETFFLILEQPRGTE
;
A
#
# COMPACT_ATOMS: atom_id res chain seq x y z
N MET A 1 30.75 -4.80 -95.45
CA MET A 1 30.48 -5.85 -94.44
C MET A 1 31.37 -5.59 -93.23
N PRO A 2 30.91 -5.86 -91.98
CA PRO A 2 30.45 -4.84 -91.02
C PRO A 2 31.44 -4.46 -89.90
N ALA A 3 31.15 -3.33 -89.23
CA ALA A 3 31.58 -2.99 -87.86
C ALA A 3 30.80 -3.85 -86.82
N PRO A 4 30.79 -3.59 -85.48
CA PRO A 4 31.64 -2.79 -84.58
C PRO A 4 32.09 -3.64 -83.34
N LYS A 5 32.87 -3.20 -82.35
CA LYS A 5 32.43 -2.37 -81.20
C LYS A 5 33.58 -2.17 -80.22
N ALA A 6 33.77 -0.91 -79.83
CA ALA A 6 34.33 -0.54 -78.56
C ALA A 6 33.54 -1.17 -77.40
N LYS A 7 34.24 -1.56 -76.34
CA LYS A 7 33.67 -1.62 -75.00
C LYS A 7 34.58 -0.85 -74.06
N SER A 8 34.31 0.46 -74.02
CA SER A 8 34.56 1.29 -72.87
C SER A 8 33.53 0.97 -71.78
N SER A 9 33.98 1.11 -70.55
CA SER A 9 33.19 1.43 -69.36
C SER A 9 32.49 0.29 -68.60
N ALA A 10 32.56 0.48 -67.29
CA ALA A 10 31.65 -0.03 -66.27
C ALA A 10 31.86 -1.48 -65.80
N GLY A 11 33.00 -1.71 -65.14
CA GLY A 11 33.18 -2.84 -64.23
C GLY A 11 33.83 -2.42 -62.91
N ASN A 12 33.76 -1.15 -62.52
CA ASN A 12 34.33 -0.66 -61.27
C ASN A 12 33.30 -0.77 -60.12
N SER A 13 33.80 -1.21 -58.96
CA SER A 13 33.33 -0.79 -57.63
C SER A 13 32.00 -1.33 -57.06
N LYS A 14 31.38 -2.38 -57.61
CA LYS A 14 30.21 -3.02 -56.94
C LYS A 14 30.49 -4.33 -56.22
N GLY A 15 31.60 -5.01 -56.50
CA GLY A 15 31.89 -6.32 -55.89
C GLY A 15 32.67 -6.30 -54.58
N ASN A 16 33.27 -5.16 -54.22
CA ASN A 16 34.24 -5.12 -53.11
C ASN A 16 33.67 -4.54 -51.79
N VAL A 17 32.42 -4.07 -51.81
CA VAL A 17 31.74 -3.52 -50.61
C VAL A 17 30.96 -4.57 -49.81
N GLU A 18 30.76 -5.79 -50.32
CA GLU A 18 29.85 -6.76 -49.71
C GLU A 18 30.51 -7.82 -48.81
N ARG A 19 31.84 -7.86 -48.68
CA ARG A 19 32.52 -9.00 -48.00
C ARG A 19 33.33 -8.63 -46.76
N MET A 20 32.94 -7.54 -46.09
CA MET A 20 33.42 -7.23 -44.73
C MET A 20 32.36 -7.50 -43.68
N THR A 21 31.50 -8.50 -43.91
CA THR A 21 30.84 -9.19 -42.80
C THR A 21 31.91 -10.09 -42.19
N LEU A 22 32.57 -9.57 -41.15
CA LEU A 22 33.56 -10.31 -40.36
C LEU A 22 33.05 -11.75 -40.18
N LYS A 23 33.89 -12.75 -40.47
CA LYS A 23 33.62 -14.12 -40.05
C LYS A 23 33.53 -14.10 -38.52
N LEU A 24 32.31 -13.94 -37.99
CA LEU A 24 32.07 -14.06 -36.57
C LEU A 24 32.46 -15.49 -36.21
N SER A 25 33.58 -15.64 -35.50
CA SER A 25 34.03 -16.94 -35.00
C SER A 25 32.85 -17.62 -34.27
N PRO A 26 32.63 -18.93 -34.47
CA PRO A 26 31.55 -19.65 -33.81
C PRO A 26 31.61 -19.49 -32.28
N ALA A 27 32.81 -19.32 -31.72
CA ALA A 27 33.00 -19.04 -30.30
C ALA A 27 32.36 -17.72 -29.84
N ARG A 28 32.38 -16.66 -30.67
CA ARG A 28 31.74 -15.37 -30.36
C ARG A 28 30.22 -15.48 -30.39
N GLN A 29 29.66 -16.27 -31.32
CA GLN A 29 28.22 -16.50 -31.40
C GLN A 29 27.71 -17.30 -30.20
N VAL A 30 28.46 -18.32 -29.77
CA VAL A 30 28.14 -19.10 -28.56
C VAL A 30 28.20 -18.20 -27.32
N ALA A 31 29.22 -17.35 -27.19
CA ALA A 31 29.33 -16.41 -26.08
C ALA A 31 28.15 -15.42 -26.05
N LEU A 32 27.76 -14.87 -27.20
CA LEU A 32 26.60 -13.98 -27.30
C LEU A 32 25.28 -14.68 -26.99
N ALA A 33 25.11 -15.94 -27.42
CA ALA A 33 23.92 -16.73 -27.11
C ALA A 33 23.80 -17.02 -25.61
N LEU A 34 24.92 -17.36 -24.96
CA LEU A 34 24.98 -17.54 -23.50
C LEU A 34 24.65 -16.24 -22.75
N LEU A 35 25.20 -15.12 -23.20
CA LEU A 35 24.94 -13.81 -22.60
C LEU A 35 23.47 -13.41 -22.78
N ALA A 36 22.89 -13.66 -23.95
CA ALA A 36 21.48 -13.41 -24.24
C ALA A 36 20.56 -14.30 -23.39
N LEU A 37 20.91 -15.58 -23.20
CA LEU A 37 20.17 -16.51 -22.35
C LEU A 37 20.21 -16.07 -20.88
N LEU A 38 21.39 -15.68 -20.37
CA LEU A 38 21.55 -15.15 -19.03
C LEU A 38 20.74 -13.85 -18.85
N PHE A 39 20.79 -12.96 -19.84
CA PHE A 39 20.04 -11.72 -19.83
C PHE A 39 18.53 -11.98 -19.80
N LEU A 40 18.01 -12.88 -20.66
CA LEU A 40 16.60 -13.28 -20.64
C LEU A 40 16.19 -13.89 -19.29
N GLY A 41 17.02 -14.77 -18.73
CA GLY A 41 16.79 -15.34 -17.40
C GLY A 41 16.69 -14.26 -16.30
N LEU A 42 17.54 -13.24 -16.38
CA LEU A 42 17.48 -12.08 -15.48
C LEU A 42 16.21 -11.25 -15.70
N GLN A 43 15.81 -11.01 -16.96
CA GLN A 43 14.58 -10.27 -17.26
C GLN A 43 13.34 -11.01 -16.73
N VAL A 44 13.28 -12.33 -16.91
CA VAL A 44 12.23 -13.18 -16.34
C VAL A 44 12.27 -13.12 -14.81
N ARG A 45 13.45 -13.22 -14.19
CA ARG A 45 13.59 -13.07 -12.74
C ARG A 45 13.18 -11.68 -12.25
N LEU A 46 13.35 -10.62 -13.05
CA LEU A 46 12.94 -9.27 -12.66
C LEU A 46 11.41 -9.13 -12.72
N TRP A 47 10.77 -9.77 -13.70
CA TRP A 47 9.31 -9.77 -13.84
C TRP A 47 8.59 -10.80 -12.95
N PHE A 48 9.27 -11.82 -12.45
CA PHE A 48 8.67 -12.93 -11.69
C PHE A 48 9.36 -13.28 -10.36
N GLY A 49 10.52 -12.71 -10.03
CA GLY A 49 11.26 -12.95 -8.79
C GLY A 49 10.74 -12.12 -7.61
N GLU A 50 11.26 -12.38 -6.41
CA GLU A 50 10.76 -12.00 -5.06
C GLU A 50 10.37 -10.52 -4.78
N GLY A 51 10.41 -9.63 -5.75
CA GLY A 51 9.86 -8.26 -5.70
C GLY A 51 8.91 -7.90 -6.86
N SER A 52 8.46 -8.90 -7.63
CA SER A 52 7.62 -8.73 -8.82
C SER A 52 6.25 -8.15 -8.48
N LEU A 53 5.70 -7.33 -9.40
CA LEU A 53 4.37 -6.70 -9.38
C LEU A 53 3.23 -7.60 -8.89
N ARG A 54 3.36 -8.93 -9.05
CA ARG A 54 2.40 -9.92 -8.53
C ARG A 54 2.35 -9.96 -7.00
N HIS A 55 3.49 -9.88 -6.31
CA HIS A 55 3.56 -9.93 -4.86
C HIS A 55 3.08 -8.61 -4.24
N VAL A 56 3.45 -7.47 -4.83
CA VAL A 56 2.95 -6.15 -4.42
C VAL A 56 1.44 -6.02 -4.68
N ALA A 57 0.91 -6.60 -5.76
CA ALA A 57 -0.52 -6.61 -6.05
C ALA A 57 -1.31 -7.47 -5.05
N ALA A 58 -0.79 -8.65 -4.67
CA ALA A 58 -1.41 -9.49 -3.64
C ALA A 58 -1.40 -8.79 -2.27
N LEU A 59 -0.25 -8.23 -1.87
CA LEU A 59 -0.12 -7.53 -0.59
C LEU A 59 -0.96 -6.25 -0.54
N LYS A 60 -1.10 -5.51 -1.65
CA LYS A 60 -2.04 -4.38 -1.75
C LYS A 60 -3.50 -4.80 -1.61
N LYS A 61 -3.87 -5.98 -2.13
CA LYS A 61 -5.23 -6.50 -2.03
C LYS A 61 -5.58 -6.85 -0.58
N ASP A 62 -4.65 -7.48 0.13
CA ASP A 62 -4.86 -7.83 1.54
C ASP A 62 -4.94 -6.59 2.44
N VAL A 63 -4.10 -5.58 2.17
CA VAL A 63 -4.16 -4.28 2.86
C VAL A 63 -5.50 -3.57 2.62
N ALA A 64 -6.07 -3.66 1.43
CA ALA A 64 -7.37 -3.05 1.12
C ALA A 64 -8.51 -3.70 1.93
N VAL A 65 -8.53 -5.03 2.00
CA VAL A 65 -9.52 -5.78 2.78
C VAL A 65 -9.41 -5.49 4.27
N LEU A 66 -8.18 -5.42 4.80
CA LEU A 66 -7.95 -5.12 6.21
C LEU A 66 -8.38 -3.69 6.57
N LYS A 67 -8.17 -2.74 5.66
CA LYS A 67 -8.57 -1.34 5.84
C LYS A 67 -10.10 -1.17 5.86
N GLU A 68 -10.81 -1.89 4.99
CA GLU A 68 -12.27 -1.88 4.97
C GLU A 68 -12.86 -2.48 6.25
N SER A 69 -12.33 -3.62 6.70
CA SER A 69 -12.73 -4.24 7.96
C SER A 69 -12.50 -3.30 9.15
N ASN A 70 -11.31 -2.68 9.23
CA ASN A 70 -10.98 -1.76 10.30
C ASN A 70 -11.88 -0.52 10.30
N ALA A 71 -12.21 0.03 9.12
CA ALA A 71 -13.17 1.15 9.02
C ALA A 71 -14.56 0.78 9.57
N LYS A 72 -15.04 -0.44 9.31
CA LYS A 72 -16.31 -0.93 9.85
C LYS A 72 -16.25 -1.11 11.38
N LEU A 73 -15.14 -1.62 11.91
CA LEU A 73 -14.96 -1.73 13.37
C LEU A 73 -14.87 -0.35 14.04
N ALA A 74 -14.17 0.60 13.43
CA ALA A 74 -14.03 1.96 13.94
C ALA A 74 -15.40 2.66 14.04
N GLU A 75 -16.26 2.50 13.03
CA GLU A 75 -17.60 3.08 13.05
C GLU A 75 -18.46 2.48 14.18
N ARG A 76 -18.42 1.15 14.33
CA ARG A 76 -19.14 0.47 15.43
C ARG A 76 -18.63 0.90 16.81
N ASN A 77 -17.32 1.02 16.98
CA ASN A 77 -16.72 1.52 18.22
C ASN A 77 -17.15 2.95 18.51
N ARG A 78 -17.24 3.81 17.49
CA ARG A 78 -17.72 5.19 17.65
C ARG A 78 -19.16 5.23 18.15
N LEU A 79 -20.04 4.40 17.58
CA LEU A 79 -21.42 4.28 18.02
C LEU A 79 -21.51 3.76 19.46
N MET A 80 -20.83 2.65 19.76
CA MET A 80 -20.83 2.07 21.11
C MET A 80 -20.25 3.04 22.15
N ALA A 81 -19.23 3.82 21.80
CA ALA A 81 -18.67 4.84 22.68
C ALA A 81 -19.67 5.98 22.94
N ALA A 82 -20.44 6.38 21.93
CA ALA A 82 -21.52 7.35 22.09
C ALA A 82 -22.63 6.82 23.00
N ASP A 83 -23.05 5.57 22.80
CA ASP A 83 -24.06 4.91 23.65
C ASP A 83 -23.60 4.84 25.11
N VAL A 84 -22.34 4.43 25.34
CA VAL A 84 -21.77 4.39 26.70
C VAL A 84 -21.74 5.77 27.34
N ASN A 85 -21.42 6.81 26.56
CA ASN A 85 -21.40 8.18 27.05
C ASN A 85 -22.83 8.67 27.39
N ASP A 86 -23.81 8.38 26.55
CA ASP A 86 -25.22 8.71 26.78
C ASP A 86 -25.76 8.01 28.05
N LEU A 87 -25.48 6.71 28.20
CA LEU A 87 -25.84 5.92 29.38
C LEU A 87 -25.25 6.51 30.67
N LYS A 88 -23.98 6.93 30.63
CA LYS A 88 -23.30 7.57 31.78
C LYS A 88 -23.91 8.92 32.13
N GLN A 89 -24.12 9.78 31.14
CA GLN A 89 -24.72 11.10 31.37
C GLN A 89 -26.16 10.98 31.89
N GLY A 90 -26.93 10.04 31.35
CA GLY A 90 -28.28 9.74 31.82
C GLY A 90 -28.30 9.23 33.26
N THR A 91 -27.35 8.37 33.66
CA THR A 91 -27.27 7.90 35.06
C THR A 91 -26.79 8.97 36.02
N GLU A 92 -25.81 9.79 35.63
CA GLU A 92 -25.33 10.93 36.42
C GLU A 92 -26.45 11.96 36.66
N ALA A 93 -27.26 12.26 35.64
CA ALA A 93 -28.39 13.18 35.77
C ALA A 93 -29.45 12.65 36.76
N ILE A 94 -29.75 11.35 36.72
CA ILE A 94 -30.69 10.72 37.66
C ILE A 94 -30.12 10.70 39.09
N GLU A 95 -28.83 10.43 39.24
CA GLU A 95 -28.14 10.45 40.54
C GLU A 95 -28.12 11.86 41.15
N GLU A 96 -27.95 12.89 40.33
CA GLU A 96 -28.02 14.29 40.75
C GLU A 96 -29.41 14.65 41.30
N ILE A 97 -30.49 14.26 40.61
CA ILE A 97 -31.87 14.46 41.09
C ILE A 97 -32.11 13.69 42.38
N ALA A 98 -31.69 12.42 42.44
CA ALA A 98 -31.86 11.59 43.63
C ALA A 98 -31.17 12.21 44.86
N ARG A 99 -29.96 12.77 44.70
CA ARG A 99 -29.22 13.42 45.79
C ARG A 99 -29.76 14.80 46.15
N LYS A 100 -30.09 15.64 45.16
CA LYS A 100 -30.51 17.04 45.39
C LYS A 100 -31.95 17.18 45.82
N ASP A 101 -32.86 16.45 45.17
CA ASP A 101 -34.30 16.66 45.34
C ASP A 101 -34.91 15.67 46.33
N LEU A 102 -34.40 14.43 46.35
CA LEU A 102 -34.93 13.36 47.21
C LEU A 102 -34.07 13.10 48.46
N GLY A 103 -32.88 13.70 48.54
CA GLY A 103 -31.94 13.45 49.63
C GLY A 103 -31.52 11.98 49.74
N MET A 104 -31.65 11.22 48.66
CA MET A 104 -31.33 9.80 48.63
C MET A 104 -29.82 9.60 48.63
N VAL A 105 -29.37 8.66 49.46
CA VAL A 105 -27.96 8.27 49.59
C VAL A 105 -27.80 6.79 49.28
N ARG A 106 -26.65 6.43 48.70
CA ARG A 106 -26.41 5.04 48.29
C ARG A 106 -26.13 4.16 49.52
N ASN A 107 -26.58 2.90 49.48
CA ASN A 107 -26.24 1.93 50.53
C ASN A 107 -24.71 1.78 50.66
N GLY A 108 -24.19 2.00 51.86
CA GLY A 108 -22.75 1.93 52.17
C GLY A 108 -21.97 3.24 51.97
N GLU A 109 -22.62 4.34 51.63
CA GLU A 109 -22.00 5.67 51.52
C GLU A 109 -22.00 6.41 52.87
N THR A 110 -20.92 7.14 53.17
CA THR A 110 -20.86 8.00 54.37
C THR A 110 -21.27 9.42 53.98
N PHE A 111 -22.43 9.86 54.48
CA PHE A 111 -22.97 11.20 54.22
C PHE A 111 -22.50 12.21 55.26
N PHE A 112 -21.94 13.34 54.81
CA PHE A 112 -21.56 14.44 55.68
C PHE A 112 -22.52 15.62 55.49
N LEU A 113 -23.29 15.95 56.53
CA LEU A 113 -24.10 17.16 56.56
C LEU A 113 -23.35 18.23 57.36
N ILE A 114 -23.01 19.33 56.70
CA ILE A 114 -22.37 20.47 57.36
C ILE A 114 -23.49 21.32 57.97
N LEU A 115 -23.62 21.30 59.29
CA LEU A 115 -24.53 22.20 60.00
C LEU A 115 -23.78 23.52 60.25
N GLU A 116 -24.30 24.62 59.70
CA GLU A 116 -23.83 25.94 60.07
C GLU A 116 -24.20 26.18 61.55
N GLN A 117 -23.17 26.35 62.37
CA GLN A 117 -23.38 26.69 63.78
C GLN A 117 -24.14 28.01 63.83
N PRO A 118 -25.26 28.09 64.58
CA PRO A 118 -25.96 29.36 64.75
C PRO A 118 -24.95 30.33 65.37
N ARG A 119 -24.58 31.37 64.61
CA ARG A 119 -23.84 32.50 65.15
C ARG A 119 -24.71 33.08 66.25
N GLY A 120 -24.33 32.81 67.50
CA GLY A 120 -24.98 33.38 68.67
C GLY A 120 -25.09 34.88 68.48
N THR A 121 -26.31 35.37 68.47
CA THR A 121 -26.60 36.79 68.60
C THR A 121 -26.23 37.18 70.04
N GLU A 122 -25.12 37.90 70.20
CA GLU A 122 -24.87 38.73 71.39
C GLU A 122 -25.84 39.91 71.46
#